data_AF-A0A3D0DVJ4-F1
#
_entry.id   AF-A0A3D0DVJ4-F1
#
_cell.length_a   1.000
_cell.length_b   1.000
_cell.length_c   1.000
_cell.angle_alpha   90.00
_cell.angle_beta   90.00
_cell.angle_gamma   90.00
#
_symmetry.space_group_name_H-M   'P 1'
#
loop_
_entity.id
_entity.type
_entity.pdbx_description
1 polymer ?
#
loop_
_entity_poly.entity_id
_entity_poly.type
_entity_poly.pdbx_seq_one_letter_code
_entity_poly.pdbx_strand_id
1 'polypeptide(L)'
;CVDLYALHPDALGMIAGSWFYDPMVEIISPHLAYLRTVPEEGGARALFVAHDEQAVKNATATSEKRRALHAAGQYRPASWALVWPKHAQIDWAQRHSKDKND
;
A
#
# COMPACT_ATOMS: atom_id res chain seq x y z
N CYS A 1 -10.77 -8.99 5.81
CA CYS A 1 -9.86 -9.54 4.77
C CYS A 1 -9.49 -10.99 5.04
N VAL A 2 -9.07 -11.35 6.25
CA VAL A 2 -8.70 -12.76 6.55
C VAL A 2 -9.87 -13.74 6.43
N ASP A 3 -11.11 -13.30 6.66
CA ASP A 3 -12.31 -14.14 6.49
C ASP A 3 -12.52 -14.60 5.04
N LEU A 4 -11.95 -13.88 4.07
CA LEU A 4 -11.99 -14.26 2.65
C LEU A 4 -11.32 -15.62 2.43
N TYR A 5 -10.29 -15.95 3.22
CA TYR A 5 -9.58 -17.22 3.09
C TYR A 5 -10.41 -18.43 3.54
N ALA A 6 -11.48 -18.22 4.32
CA ALA A 6 -12.43 -19.29 4.62
C ALA A 6 -13.33 -19.61 3.41
N LEU A 7 -13.66 -18.59 2.60
CA LEU A 7 -14.46 -18.73 1.38
C LEU A 7 -13.61 -19.18 0.17
N HIS A 8 -12.33 -18.81 0.16
CA HIS A 8 -11.36 -19.13 -0.89
C HIS A 8 -10.11 -19.75 -0.28
N PRO A 9 -10.16 -21.03 0.14
CA PRO A 9 -9.06 -21.69 0.84
C PRO A 9 -7.76 -21.77 0.02
N ASP A 10 -7.89 -21.85 -1.31
CA ASP A 10 -6.77 -21.95 -2.24
C ASP A 10 -6.07 -20.62 -2.52
N ALA A 11 -6.66 -19.49 -2.09
CA ALA A 11 -6.01 -18.19 -2.21
C ALA A 11 -4.73 -18.16 -1.36
N LEU A 12 -3.62 -17.74 -1.96
CA LEU A 12 -2.31 -17.71 -1.31
C LEU A 12 -1.99 -16.38 -0.62
N GLY A 13 -2.83 -15.37 -0.81
CA GLY A 13 -2.64 -14.03 -0.26
C GLY A 13 -3.47 -12.98 -0.99
N MET A 14 -3.15 -11.72 -0.75
CA MET A 14 -3.71 -10.58 -1.46
C MET A 14 -2.63 -9.83 -2.24
N ILE A 15 -3.04 -9.21 -3.36
CA ILE A 15 -2.24 -8.25 -4.09
C ILE A 15 -3.08 -7.00 -4.35
N ALA A 16 -2.46 -5.82 -4.25
CA ALA A 16 -3.07 -4.55 -4.60
C ALA A 16 -2.07 -3.69 -5.37
N GLY A 17 -2.53 -2.97 -6.40
CA GLY A 17 -1.71 -2.05 -7.18
C GLY A 17 -2.10 -0.60 -6.94
N SER A 18 -1.15 0.25 -6.56
CA SER A 18 -1.41 1.69 -6.39
C SER A 18 -0.13 2.52 -6.32
N TRP A 19 -0.26 3.83 -6.57
CA TRP A 19 0.76 4.81 -6.26
C TRP A 19 0.91 5.07 -4.76
N PHE A 20 -0.12 4.72 -3.95
CA PHE A 20 -0.07 4.89 -2.49
C PHE A 20 1.10 4.13 -1.85
N TYR A 21 1.58 3.07 -2.49
CA TYR A 21 2.68 2.24 -1.97
C TYR A 21 4.06 2.70 -2.46
N ASP A 22 4.16 3.86 -3.12
CA ASP A 22 5.43 4.48 -3.44
C ASP A 22 6.12 4.97 -2.14
N PRO A 23 7.35 4.52 -1.80
CA PRO A 23 8.05 4.96 -0.60
C PRO A 23 8.20 6.48 -0.48
N MET A 24 8.30 7.21 -1.60
CA MET A 24 8.38 8.67 -1.58
C MET A 24 7.14 9.33 -0.99
N VAL A 25 5.98 8.65 -1.03
CA VAL A 25 4.71 9.15 -0.47
C VAL A 25 4.83 9.35 1.04
N GLU A 26 5.59 8.52 1.75
CA GLU A 26 5.83 8.68 3.18
C GLU A 26 6.52 10.01 3.50
N ILE A 27 7.44 10.45 2.63
CA ILE A 27 8.19 11.70 2.81
C ILE A 27 7.33 12.92 2.41
N ILE A 28 6.70 12.85 1.24
CA ILE A 28 6.00 14.02 0.68
C ILE A 28 4.56 14.15 1.17
N SER A 29 3.95 13.08 1.67
CA SER A 29 2.58 13.01 2.19
C SER A 29 2.46 12.02 3.38
N PRO A 30 3.09 12.32 4.53
CA PRO A 30 3.22 11.36 5.64
C PRO A 30 1.90 10.79 6.17
N HIS A 31 0.81 11.56 6.11
CA HIS A 31 -0.53 11.10 6.51
C HIS A 31 -1.09 9.94 5.67
N LEU A 32 -0.46 9.61 4.53
CA LEU A 32 -0.82 8.46 3.69
C LEU A 32 0.12 7.26 3.89
N ALA A 33 1.21 7.41 4.65
CA ALA A 33 2.22 6.36 4.82
C ALA A 33 1.63 5.03 5.33
N TYR A 34 0.63 5.12 6.21
CA TYR A 34 -0.03 3.96 6.81
C TYR A 34 -0.60 2.98 5.77
N LEU A 35 -0.94 3.44 4.56
CA LEU A 35 -1.46 2.59 3.48
C LEU A 35 -0.43 1.54 3.03
N ARG A 36 0.87 1.83 3.19
CA ARG A 36 1.97 0.89 2.93
C ARG A 36 2.54 0.30 4.21
N THR A 37 2.83 1.14 5.20
CA THR A 37 3.61 0.71 6.38
C THR A 37 2.85 -0.28 7.25
N VAL A 38 1.55 -0.09 7.47
CA VAL A 38 0.75 -1.02 8.30
C VAL A 38 0.70 -2.43 7.66
N PRO A 39 0.43 -2.58 6.35
CA PRO A 39 0.59 -3.88 5.70
C PRO A 39 2.00 -4.47 5.80
N GLU A 40 3.06 -3.66 5.63
CA GLU A 40 4.44 -4.12 5.72
C GLU A 40 4.82 -4.62 7.13
N GLU A 41 4.36 -3.94 8.18
CA GLU A 41 4.44 -4.40 9.58
C GLU A 41 3.71 -5.74 9.79
N GLY A 42 2.67 -5.98 8.99
CA GLY A 42 1.96 -7.25 8.89
C GLY A 42 2.60 -8.29 7.97
N GLY A 43 3.79 -8.01 7.43
CA GLY A 43 4.54 -8.94 6.58
C GLY A 43 4.27 -8.80 5.09
N ALA A 44 3.53 -7.78 4.65
CA ALA A 44 3.43 -7.46 3.23
C ALA A 44 4.75 -6.94 2.67
N ARG A 45 4.85 -6.87 1.34
CA ARG A 45 5.97 -6.28 0.60
C ARG A 45 5.45 -5.40 -0.52
N ALA A 46 5.98 -4.19 -0.61
CA ALA A 46 5.78 -3.33 -1.78
C ALA A 46 6.85 -3.64 -2.84
N LEU A 47 6.41 -3.90 -4.06
CA LEU A 47 7.25 -4.19 -5.22
C LEU A 47 7.04 -3.09 -6.26
N PHE A 48 8.12 -2.50 -6.75
CA PHE A 48 8.05 -1.53 -7.84
C PHE A 48 7.49 -2.20 -9.10
N VAL A 49 6.54 -1.54 -9.77
CA VAL A 49 5.96 -2.02 -11.02
C VAL A 49 6.46 -1.16 -12.17
N ALA A 50 6.08 0.11 -12.21
CA ALA A 50 6.44 1.01 -13.29
C ALA A 50 6.32 2.47 -12.90
N HIS A 51 6.94 3.33 -13.70
CA HIS A 51 6.49 4.72 -13.84
C HIS A 51 5.51 4.75 -15.01
N ASP A 52 4.23 4.99 -14.72
CA ASP A 52 3.18 5.05 -15.73
C ASP A 52 2.31 6.31 -15.58
N GLU A 53 1.63 6.67 -16.66
CA GLU A 53 0.79 7.88 -16.72
C GLU A 53 -0.37 7.82 -15.72
N GLN A 54 -0.87 6.62 -15.41
CA GLN A 54 -2.00 6.45 -14.50
C GLN A 54 -1.58 6.72 -13.06
N ALA A 55 -0.39 6.30 -12.65
CA ALA A 55 0.22 6.61 -11.36
C ALA A 55 0.42 8.12 -11.21
N VAL A 56 0.92 8.79 -12.25
CA VAL A 56 1.07 10.26 -12.28
C VAL A 56 -0.30 10.93 -12.14
N LYS A 57 -1.26 10.58 -13.00
CA LYS A 57 -2.61 11.14 -12.99
C LYS A 57 -3.27 10.99 -11.62
N ASN A 58 -3.23 9.80 -11.03
CA ASN A 58 -3.86 9.53 -9.73
C ASN A 58 -3.14 10.20 -8.56
N ALA A 59 -1.80 10.11 -8.49
CA ALA A 59 -1.03 10.70 -7.39
C ALA A 59 -1.17 12.22 -7.33
N THR A 60 -1.32 12.86 -8.49
CA THR A 60 -1.38 14.32 -8.61
C THR A 60 -2.81 14.87 -8.74
N ALA A 61 -3.84 14.03 -8.85
CA ALA A 61 -5.22 14.48 -9.10
C ALA A 61 -5.73 15.50 -8.07
N THR A 62 -5.52 15.23 -6.79
CA THR A 62 -6.12 16.03 -5.70
C THR A 62 -5.10 16.76 -4.82
N SER A 63 -3.80 16.56 -5.03
CA SER A 63 -2.75 17.18 -4.20
C SER A 63 -1.94 18.21 -4.97
N GLU A 64 -2.06 19.46 -4.55
CA GLU A 64 -1.27 20.57 -5.10
C GLU A 64 0.22 20.41 -4.83
N LYS A 65 0.60 19.99 -3.61
CA LYS A 65 1.99 19.70 -3.25
C LYS A 65 2.62 18.66 -4.18
N ARG A 66 1.94 17.52 -4.40
CA ARG A 66 2.46 16.47 -5.28
C ARG A 66 2.51 16.90 -6.75
N ARG A 67 1.55 17.71 -7.22
CA ARG A 67 1.62 18.35 -8.55
C ARG A 67 2.86 19.22 -8.69
N ALA A 68 3.11 20.11 -7.73
CA ALA A 68 4.25 21.02 -7.77
C ALA A 68 5.59 20.27 -7.77
N LEU A 69 5.74 19.26 -6.91
CA LEU A 69 6.96 18.43 -6.86
C LEU A 69 7.19 17.65 -8.15
N HIS A 70 6.13 17.12 -8.76
CA HIS A 70 6.22 16.44 -10.06
C HIS A 70 6.62 17.40 -11.18
N ALA A 71 6.00 18.57 -11.26
CA ALA A 71 6.34 19.59 -12.24
C ALA A 71 7.80 20.08 -12.09
N ALA A 72 8.32 20.11 -10.87
CA ALA A 72 9.71 20.45 -10.58
C ALA A 72 10.71 19.30 -10.78
N GLY A 73 10.26 18.10 -11.18
CA GLY A 73 11.10 16.91 -11.34
C GLY A 73 11.60 16.29 -10.03
N GLN A 74 11.10 16.74 -8.88
CA GLN A 74 11.52 16.30 -7.54
C GLN A 74 10.73 15.09 -7.02
N TYR A 75 9.62 14.74 -7.69
CA TYR A 75 8.85 13.54 -7.40
C TYR A 75 8.39 12.93 -8.72
N ARG A 76 8.73 11.66 -8.95
CA ARG A 76 8.29 10.89 -10.11
C ARG A 76 7.36 9.76 -9.63
N PRO A 77 6.03 9.96 -9.62
CA PRO A 77 5.08 8.94 -9.19
C PRO A 77 5.34 7.59 -9.86
N ALA A 78 5.20 6.51 -9.11
CA ALA A 78 5.30 5.14 -9.60
C ALA A 78 4.09 4.32 -9.16
N SER A 79 3.73 3.32 -9.96
CA SER A 79 2.87 2.24 -9.53
C SER A 79 3.68 1.18 -8.79
N TRP A 80 3.11 0.70 -7.70
CA TRP A 80 3.68 -0.32 -6.85
C TRP A 80 2.64 -1.40 -6.59
N ALA A 81 3.10 -2.65 -6.47
CA ALA A 81 2.29 -3.79 -6.08
C ALA A 81 2.57 -4.12 -4.62
N LEU A 82 1.54 -4.05 -3.78
CA LEU A 82 1.60 -4.52 -2.40
C LEU A 82 1.14 -5.99 -2.37
N VAL A 83 2.06 -6.88 -2.04
CA VAL A 83 1.81 -8.33 -1.94
C VAL A 83 1.80 -8.73 -0.48
N TRP A 84 0.71 -9.35 -0.02
CA TRP A 84 0.54 -9.80 1.36
C TRP A 84 0.24 -11.30 1.41
N PRO A 85 1.22 -12.14 1.80
CA PRO A 85 1.01 -13.58 1.94
C PRO A 85 -0.09 -13.91 2.95
N LYS A 86 -0.89 -14.94 2.65
CA LYS A 86 -2.02 -15.39 3.48
C LYS A 86 -1.62 -15.63 4.94
N HIS A 87 -0.54 -16.39 5.17
CA HIS A 87 -0.08 -16.72 6.53
C HIS A 87 0.25 -15.45 7.32
N ALA A 88 1.03 -14.54 6.74
CA ALA A 88 1.43 -13.29 7.39
C ALA A 88 0.22 -12.40 7.70
N GLN A 89 -0.76 -12.35 6.79
CA GLN A 89 -1.98 -11.59 7.01
C GLN A 89 -2.86 -12.19 8.12
N ILE A 90 -2.99 -13.52 8.17
CA ILE A 90 -3.70 -14.22 9.25
C ILE A 90 -3.02 -13.95 10.59
N ASP A 91 -1.69 -14.10 10.67
CA ASP A 91 -0.93 -13.88 11.89
C ASP A 91 -1.04 -12.42 12.36
N TRP A 92 -0.96 -11.46 11.44
CA TRP A 92 -1.15 -10.04 11.76
C TRP A 92 -2.55 -9.76 12.31
N ALA A 93 -3.61 -10.33 11.68
CA ALA A 93 -4.98 -10.15 12.14
C ALA A 93 -5.22 -10.78 13.52
N GLN A 94 -4.67 -11.97 13.79
CA GLN A 94 -4.77 -12.63 15.09
C GLN A 94 -4.12 -11.80 16.21
N ARG A 95 -2.96 -11.18 15.93
CA ARG A 95 -2.29 -10.30 16.90
C ARG A 95 -3.12 -9.07 17.26
N HIS A 96 -3.81 -8.47 16.29
CA HIS A 96 -4.56 -7.22 16.47
C HIS A 96 -6.07 -7.43 16.71
N SER A 97 -6.56 -8.67 16.69
CA SER A 97 -7.95 -8.99 17.06
C SER A 97 -8.15 -9.03 18.58
N LYS A 98 -7.09 -9.19 19.38
CA LYS A 98 -7.15 -9.23 20.84
C LYS A 98 -7.30 -7.86 21.49
N ASP A 99 -6.86 -6.80 20.83
CA ASP A 99 -6.91 -5.42 21.35
C ASP A 99 -8.31 -4.77 21.29
N LYS A 100 -9.36 -5.50 20.88
CA LYS A 100 -10.73 -5.00 20.81
C LYS A 100 -11.62 -5.40 22.00
N ASN A 101 -11.06 -6.09 23.01
CA ASN A 101 -11.83 -6.64 24.13
C ASN A 101 -11.34 -6.23 25.53
N ASP A 102 -10.47 -5.21 25.64
CA ASP A 102 -10.12 -4.53 26.90
C ASP A 102 -10.67 -3.09 26.92
#